data_AF-A0A3M1Q5G4-F1
#
_entry.id   AF-A0A3M1Q5G4-F1
#
_cell.length_a   1.000
_cell.length_b   1.000
_cell.length_c   1.000
_cell.angle_alpha   90.00
_cell.angle_beta   90.00
_cell.angle_gamma   90.00
#
_symmetry.space_group_name_H-M   'P 1'
#
loop_
_entity.id
_entity.type
_entity.pdbx_description
1 polymer ?
#
loop_
_entity_poly.entity_id
_entity_poly.type
_entity_poly.pdbx_seq_one_letter_code
_entity_poly.pdbx_strand_id
1 'polypeptide(L)'
;MNALEEILSKYGSRGVETTFKVAGRTYQVFAFPSPGNQGPQVRWKLFSVDESTGRPLRGLSFGMARGVREAMEEVIEAAREHAGVSSGVRRPASARGFRPSSFD
;
A
#
# COMPACT_ATOMS: atom_id res chain seq x y z
N MET A 1 17.73 -14.51 3.73
CA MET A 1 16.31 -14.84 3.55
C MET A 1 15.58 -13.55 3.25
N ASN A 2 14.94 -13.45 2.07
CA ASN A 2 14.40 -12.18 1.56
C ASN A 2 13.02 -11.89 2.21
N ALA A 3 12.68 -10.65 2.56
CA ALA A 3 11.40 -10.32 3.23
C ALA A 3 10.15 -10.73 2.39
N LEU A 4 10.32 -10.78 1.07
CA LEU A 4 9.33 -11.32 0.13
C LEU A 4 9.14 -12.84 0.29
N GLU A 5 10.23 -13.58 0.48
CA GLU A 5 10.18 -15.03 0.69
C GLU A 5 9.56 -15.37 2.04
N GLU A 6 9.81 -14.57 3.09
CA GLU A 6 9.16 -14.76 4.40
C GLU A 6 7.65 -14.57 4.31
N ILE A 7 7.18 -13.57 3.57
CA ILE A 7 5.74 -13.32 3.39
C ILE A 7 5.08 -14.37 2.49
N LEU A 8 5.75 -14.75 1.39
CA LEU A 8 5.30 -15.85 0.54
C LEU A 8 5.21 -17.17 1.31
N SER A 9 6.20 -17.44 2.18
CA SER A 9 6.26 -18.64 3.00
C SER A 9 5.22 -18.63 4.13
N LYS A 10 5.02 -17.47 4.79
CA LYS A 10 4.16 -17.33 5.97
C LYS A 10 2.68 -17.11 5.65
N TYR A 11 2.37 -16.49 4.51
CA TYR A 11 1.00 -16.10 4.15
C TYR A 11 0.53 -16.62 2.78
N GLY A 12 1.41 -17.28 2.03
CA GLY A 12 1.07 -17.91 0.75
C GLY A 12 0.54 -16.94 -0.31
N SER A 13 -0.26 -17.45 -1.24
CA SER A 13 -0.94 -16.67 -2.29
C SER A 13 -2.03 -15.72 -1.77
N ARG A 14 -2.33 -15.75 -0.47
CA ARG A 14 -3.37 -14.91 0.16
C ARG A 14 -2.88 -13.48 0.44
N GLY A 15 -1.56 -13.28 0.51
CA GLY A 15 -0.97 -11.99 0.88
C GLY A 15 -1.05 -11.67 2.38
N VAL A 16 -0.57 -10.49 2.75
CA VAL A 16 -0.54 -9.95 4.11
C VAL A 16 -1.51 -8.79 4.20
N GLU A 17 -2.33 -8.83 5.25
CA GLU A 17 -3.10 -7.68 5.70
C GLU A 17 -2.49 -7.18 7.01
N THR A 18 -2.27 -5.88 7.12
CA THR A 18 -1.83 -5.28 8.38
C THR A 18 -2.37 -3.87 8.56
N THR A 19 -2.56 -3.48 9.82
CA THR A 19 -3.09 -2.18 10.23
C THR A 19 -2.01 -1.43 10.99
N PHE A 20 -1.86 -0.14 10.72
CA PHE A 20 -0.85 0.71 11.35
C PHE A 20 -1.35 2.14 11.53
N LYS A 21 -0.70 2.91 12.41
CA LYS A 21 -1.05 4.31 12.66
C LYS A 21 0.02 5.26 12.13
N VAL A 22 -0.42 6.34 11.49
CA VAL A 22 0.44 7.46 11.05
C VAL A 22 -0.23 8.76 11.44
N ALA A 23 0.48 9.59 12.22
CA ALA A 23 0.00 10.89 12.73
C ALA A 23 -1.44 10.85 13.28
N GLY A 24 -1.71 9.86 14.14
CA GLY A 24 -3.00 9.70 14.80
C GLY A 24 -4.12 9.16 13.92
N ARG A 25 -3.85 8.79 12.66
CA ARG A 25 -4.82 8.14 11.77
C ARG A 25 -4.49 6.67 11.58
N THR A 26 -5.51 5.83 11.53
CA THR A 26 -5.36 4.39 11.32
C THR A 26 -5.50 4.04 9.83
N TYR A 27 -4.62 3.16 9.36
CA TYR A 27 -4.52 2.71 7.97
C TYR A 27 -4.42 1.20 7.91
N GLN A 28 -4.96 0.62 6.84
CA GLN A 28 -4.85 -0.81 6.55
C GLN A 28 -4.20 -1.00 5.19
N VAL A 29 -3.25 -1.92 5.09
CA VAL A 29 -2.61 -2.30 3.84
C VAL A 29 -2.84 -3.78 3.57
N PHE A 30 -3.13 -4.07 2.30
CA PHE A 30 -3.16 -5.42 1.76
C PHE A 30 -2.03 -5.55 0.75
N ALA A 31 -1.05 -6.40 1.02
CA ALA A 31 0.09 -6.67 0.15
C ALA A 31 0.06 -8.14 -0.29
N PHE A 32 0.04 -8.41 -1.58
CA PHE A 32 -0.04 -9.78 -2.10
C PHE A 32 0.94 -10.00 -3.25
N PRO A 33 1.45 -11.22 -3.40
CA PRO A 33 2.34 -11.54 -4.51
C PRO A 33 1.61 -11.41 -5.84
N SER A 34 2.30 -10.84 -6.83
CA SER A 34 1.80 -10.66 -8.19
C SER A 34 2.86 -11.13 -9.20
N PRO A 35 2.47 -11.87 -10.25
CA PRO A 35 3.37 -12.11 -11.37
C PRO A 35 3.67 -10.77 -12.06
N GLY A 36 4.95 -10.47 -12.28
CA GLY A 36 5.40 -9.29 -13.00
C GLY A 36 6.22 -9.68 -14.24
N ASN A 37 6.22 -8.81 -15.26
CA ASN A 37 6.93 -9.07 -16.53
C ASN A 37 8.46 -9.24 -16.36
N GLN A 38 9.03 -8.77 -15.25
CA GLN A 38 10.46 -8.85 -14.95
C GLN A 38 10.77 -9.75 -13.73
N GLY A 39 9.79 -10.54 -13.27
CA GLY A 39 9.91 -11.40 -12.10
C GLY A 39 8.79 -11.18 -11.08
N PRO A 40 8.81 -11.93 -9.96
CA PRO A 40 7.81 -11.81 -8.90
C PRO A 40 7.80 -10.40 -8.30
N GLN A 41 6.61 -9.83 -8.13
CA GLN A 41 6.39 -8.50 -7.55
C GLN A 41 5.43 -8.58 -6.37
N VAL A 42 5.36 -7.50 -5.59
CA VAL A 42 4.35 -7.30 -4.56
C VAL A 42 3.40 -6.23 -5.02
N ARG A 43 2.14 -6.59 -5.19
CA ARG A 43 1.06 -5.63 -5.38
C ARG A 43 0.51 -5.25 -4.02
N TRP A 44 0.26 -3.97 -3.81
CA TRP A 44 -0.26 -3.48 -2.54
C TRP A 44 -1.42 -2.50 -2.73
N LYS A 45 -2.30 -2.43 -1.74
CA LYS A 45 -3.42 -1.48 -1.65
C LYS A 45 -3.49 -0.92 -0.24
N LEU A 46 -3.55 0.40 -0.13
CA LEU A 46 -3.65 1.14 1.12
C LEU A 46 -5.06 1.70 1.29
N PHE A 47 -5.62 1.58 2.48
CA PHE A 47 -6.92 2.09 2.88
C PHE A 47 -6.80 2.95 4.14
N SER A 48 -7.58 4.03 4.24
CA SER A 48 -7.87 4.64 5.54
C SER A 48 -8.87 3.77 6.30
N VAL A 49 -8.71 3.71 7.61
CA VAL A 49 -9.63 3.02 8.51
C VAL A 49 -10.40 4.06 9.32
N ASP A 50 -11.71 3.90 9.37
CA ASP A 50 -12.56 4.63 10.29
C ASP A 50 -12.29 4.12 11.71
N GLU A 51 -11.79 4.99 12.59
CA GLU A 51 -11.43 4.61 13.95
C GLU A 51 -12.66 4.29 14.82
N SER A 52 -13.84 4.77 14.45
CA SER A 52 -15.07 4.51 15.21
C SER A 52 -15.66 3.11 14.94
N THR A 53 -15.45 2.59 13.72
CA THR A 53 -16.00 1.30 13.29
C THR A 53 -14.95 0.23 13.04
N GLY A 54 -13.66 0.61 12.99
CA GLY A 54 -12.55 -0.26 12.63
C GLY A 54 -12.57 -0.73 11.17
N ARG A 55 -13.38 -0.14 10.30
CA ARG A 55 -13.59 -0.59 8.93
C ARG A 55 -12.77 0.24 7.92
N PRO A 56 -12.20 -0.39 6.87
CA PRO A 56 -11.59 0.34 5.77
C PRO A 56 -12.65 1.14 5.02
N LEU A 57 -12.40 2.44 4.83
CA LEU A 57 -13.33 3.37 4.19
C LEU A 57 -13.22 3.34 2.67
N ARG A 58 -12.06 3.77 2.14
CA ARG A 58 -11.77 3.83 0.70
C ARG A 58 -10.29 3.53 0.44
N GLY A 59 -10.03 2.92 -0.72
CA GLY A 59 -8.66 2.75 -1.21
C GLY A 59 -8.05 4.11 -1.48
N LEU A 60 -6.94 4.41 -0.81
CA LEU A 60 -6.20 5.67 -0.93
C LEU A 60 -5.15 5.60 -2.02
N SER A 61 -4.43 4.49 -2.08
CA SER A 61 -3.34 4.30 -3.03
C SER A 61 -3.17 2.81 -3.35
N PHE A 62 -2.57 2.54 -4.50
CA PHE A 62 -2.21 1.20 -4.93
C PHE A 62 -0.87 1.27 -5.66
N GLY A 63 -0.10 0.20 -5.56
CA GLY A 63 1.21 0.14 -6.20
C GLY A 63 1.68 -1.28 -6.44
N MET A 64 2.84 -1.37 -7.11
CA MET A 64 3.56 -2.60 -7.35
C MET A 64 5.05 -2.33 -7.12
N ALA A 65 5.68 -3.17 -6.31
CA ALA A 65 7.09 -3.06 -5.99
C ALA A 65 7.82 -4.37 -6.27
N ARG A 66 9.15 -4.32 -6.40
CA ARG A 66 9.98 -5.52 -6.67
C ARG A 66 10.07 -6.45 -5.47
N GLY A 67 9.69 -5.98 -4.29
CA GLY A 67 9.63 -6.78 -3.08
C GLY A 67 8.85 -6.11 -1.96
N VAL A 68 8.69 -6.83 -0.85
CA VAL A 68 7.91 -6.38 0.31
C VAL A 68 8.48 -5.11 0.90
N ARG A 69 9.81 -5.02 1.04
CA ARG A 69 10.45 -3.87 1.69
C ARG A 69 10.09 -2.58 0.96
N GLU A 70 10.29 -2.55 -0.35
CA GLU A 70 9.95 -1.41 -1.20
C GLU A 70 8.44 -1.12 -1.17
N ALA A 71 7.58 -2.15 -1.25
CA ALA A 71 6.12 -1.98 -1.12
C ALA A 71 5.74 -1.31 0.21
N MET A 72 6.34 -1.71 1.32
CA MET A 72 6.04 -1.14 2.64
C MET A 72 6.58 0.28 2.80
N GLU A 73 7.74 0.58 2.23
CA GLU A 73 8.27 1.95 2.17
C GLU A 73 7.31 2.89 1.40
N GLU A 74 6.83 2.47 0.22
CA GLU A 74 5.84 3.21 -0.57
C GLU A 74 4.50 3.37 0.16
N VAL A 75 4.02 2.33 0.84
CA VAL A 75 2.78 2.35 1.64
C VAL A 75 2.87 3.37 2.77
N ILE A 76 4.00 3.41 3.47
CA ILE A 76 4.22 4.36 4.58
C ILE A 76 4.32 5.78 4.03
N GLU A 77 4.99 5.98 2.89
CA GLU A 77 5.08 7.28 2.21
C GLU A 77 3.68 7.78 1.81
N ALA A 78 2.86 6.95 1.16
CA ALA A 78 1.49 7.27 0.79
C ALA A 78 0.59 7.57 2.00
N ALA A 79 0.74 6.83 3.10
CA ALA A 79 -0.01 7.08 4.33
C ALA A 79 0.37 8.41 4.98
N ARG A 80 1.66 8.79 4.93
CA ARG A 80 2.15 10.08 5.44
C ARG A 80 1.64 11.24 4.59
N GLU A 81 1.71 11.12 3.27
CA GLU A 81 1.17 12.12 2.35
C GLU A 81 -0.32 12.35 2.61
N HIS A 82 -1.12 11.28 2.71
CA HIS A 82 -2.54 11.38 3.03
C HIS A 82 -2.81 11.97 4.43
N ALA A 83 -1.96 11.66 5.41
CA ALA A 83 -2.07 12.25 6.75
C ALA A 83 -1.72 13.75 6.77
N GLY A 84 -1.26 14.34 5.66
CA GLY A 84 -0.76 15.71 5.62
C GLY A 84 0.61 15.86 6.28
N VAL A 85 1.31 14.74 6.53
CA VAL A 85 2.66 14.71 7.08
C VAL A 85 3.62 14.80 5.91
N SER A 86 3.91 16.02 5.47
CA SER A 86 4.90 16.22 4.41
C SER A 86 6.28 15.85 4.95
N SER A 87 6.81 14.70 4.55
CA SER A 87 8.27 14.52 4.54
C SER A 87 8.78 15.44 3.43
N GLY A 88 9.72 16.35 3.73
CA GLY A 88 10.19 17.38 2.80
C GLY A 88 10.91 16.89 1.53
N VAL A 89 10.68 15.65 1.09
CA VAL A 89 11.24 15.07 -0.12
C VAL A 89 10.22 15.23 -1.24
N ARG A 90 10.36 16.27 -2.06
CA ARG A 90 9.66 16.37 -3.35
C ARG A 90 10.07 15.18 -4.22
N ARG A 91 9.15 14.24 -4.50
CA ARG A 91 9.33 13.23 -5.54
C ARG A 91 8.50 13.57 -6.79
N PRO A 92 8.99 13.19 -7.99
CA PRO A 92 8.52 13.70 -9.28
C PRO A 92 7.12 13.21 -9.66
N ALA A 93 6.44 14.04 -10.43
CA ALA A 93 5.04 13.95 -10.88
C ALA A 93 4.71 12.74 -11.78
N SER A 94 4.78 11.52 -11.25
CA SER A 94 4.30 10.30 -11.94
C SER A 94 3.02 9.70 -11.34
N ALA A 95 2.37 10.37 -10.39
CA ALA A 95 0.99 10.08 -9.98
C ALA A 95 -0.02 10.68 -10.97
N ARG A 96 0.14 10.42 -12.28
CA ARG A 96 -0.93 10.64 -13.27
C ARG A 96 -1.64 9.31 -13.48
N GLY A 97 -2.78 9.13 -12.83
CA GLY A 97 -3.57 7.94 -13.05
C GLY A 97 -4.87 7.80 -12.26
N PHE A 98 -5.51 8.89 -11.82
CA PHE A 98 -6.93 8.81 -11.41
C PHE A 98 -7.79 9.48 -12.48
N ARG A 99 -8.49 8.67 -13.27
CA ARG A 99 -9.67 9.10 -14.02
C ARG A 99 -10.88 8.43 -13.37
N PRO A 100 -11.81 9.19 -12.76
CA PRO A 100 -13.09 8.64 -12.38
C PRO A 100 -13.89 8.41 -13.68
N SER A 101 -14.05 7.15 -14.08
CA SER A 101 -15.06 6.80 -15.08
C SER A 101 -16.41 6.74 -14.38
N SER A 102 -17.30 7.62 -14.80
CA SER A 102 -18.72 7.70 -14.52
C SER A 102 -19.38 6.34 -14.47
N PHE A 103 -20.21 6.11 -13.46
CA PHE A 103 -21.19 5.02 -13.44
C PHE A 103 -22.40 5.54 -14.24
N ASP A 104 -22.69 4.90 -15.37
CA ASP A 104 -24.02 4.91 -16.02
C ASP A 104 -24.68 3.57 -15.67
#